data_AF-A0AAU3KPM4-F1
#
_entry.id   AF-A0AAU3KPM4-F1
#
_cell.length_a   1.000
_cell.length_b   1.000
_cell.length_c   1.000
_cell.angle_alpha   90.00
_cell.angle_beta   90.00
_cell.angle_gamma   90.00
#
_symmetry.space_group_name_H-M   'P 1'
#
loop_
_entity.id
_entity.type
_entity.pdbx_description
1 polymer ?
#
loop_
_entity_poly.entity_id
_entity_poly.type
_entity_poly.pdbx_seq_one_letter_code
_entity_poly.pdbx_strand_id
1 'polypeptide(L)'
;MKQATPGAVYVFGNISTPRQVKIGTTAGSVLARNRALSRTSAVATPFRVLFYYEVDDAVFGELLIHRSLAGRRVRRRREFFWVGKDELSDLQDLMTIMLTSVAADPQPKTVHRDDLSSEESIVWLEDPSSLPYVQNQ
;
A
#
# COMPACT_ATOMS: atom_id res chain seq x y z
N MET A 1 -0.24 28.77 -3.77
CA MET A 1 0.12 27.45 -4.34
C MET A 1 0.38 26.52 -3.16
N LYS A 2 -0.29 25.36 -3.08
CA LYS A 2 0.00 24.39 -2.01
C LYS A 2 1.40 23.83 -2.30
N GLN A 3 2.28 23.81 -1.30
CA GLN A 3 3.63 23.26 -1.47
C GLN A 3 3.54 21.75 -1.73
N ALA A 4 4.36 21.24 -2.63
CA ALA A 4 4.54 19.81 -2.84
C ALA A 4 4.95 19.17 -1.50
N THR A 5 4.33 18.03 -1.17
CA THR A 5 4.59 17.33 0.10
C THR A 5 5.26 16.00 -0.19
N PRO A 6 6.61 15.92 -0.14
CA PRO A 6 7.32 14.68 -0.38
C PRO A 6 6.90 13.59 0.59
N GLY A 7 6.88 12.35 0.11
CA GLY A 7 6.50 11.21 0.91
C GLY A 7 6.32 9.96 0.07
N ALA A 8 5.46 9.06 0.55
CA ALA A 8 5.16 7.82 -0.14
C ALA A 8 3.65 7.58 -0.27
N VAL A 9 3.25 7.03 -1.41
CA VAL A 9 1.93 6.41 -1.63
C VAL A 9 2.10 4.91 -1.46
N TYR A 10 1.41 4.31 -0.49
CA TYR A 10 1.55 2.88 -0.17
C TYR A 10 0.30 2.09 -0.51
N VAL A 11 0.51 0.78 -0.70
CA VAL A 11 -0.54 -0.24 -0.79
C VAL A 11 -0.31 -1.29 0.28
N PHE A 12 -1.27 -1.40 1.20
CA PHE A 12 -1.26 -2.37 2.30
C PHE A 12 -2.33 -3.44 2.11
N GLY A 13 -1.95 -4.69 2.28
CA GLY A 13 -2.84 -5.86 2.24
C GLY A 13 -3.06 -6.46 3.63
N ASN A 14 -4.08 -7.29 3.78
CA ASN A 14 -4.41 -7.92 5.05
C ASN A 14 -5.10 -9.27 4.82
N ILE A 15 -4.67 -10.33 5.52
CA ILE A 15 -5.20 -11.69 5.34
C ILE A 15 -6.68 -11.82 5.73
N SER A 16 -7.17 -11.02 6.67
CA SER A 16 -8.59 -10.98 7.06
C SER A 16 -9.48 -10.34 6.00
N THR A 17 -8.91 -9.58 5.06
CA THR A 17 -9.63 -8.94 3.95
C THR A 17 -8.92 -9.19 2.62
N PRO A 18 -8.86 -10.44 2.14
CA PRO A 18 -7.94 -10.87 1.09
C PRO A 18 -8.14 -10.14 -0.26
N ARG A 19 -9.36 -9.68 -0.58
CA ARG A 19 -9.67 -8.95 -1.82
C ARG A 19 -9.69 -7.43 -1.66
N GLN A 20 -9.14 -6.92 -0.57
CA GLN A 20 -9.13 -5.49 -0.26
C GLN A 20 -7.74 -5.02 0.09
N VAL A 21 -7.36 -3.89 -0.48
CA VAL A 21 -6.14 -3.18 -0.12
C VAL A 21 -6.47 -1.82 0.47
N LYS A 22 -5.63 -1.35 1.39
CA LYS A 22 -5.62 0.03 1.83
C LYS A 22 -4.60 0.81 1.01
N ILE A 23 -5.02 1.92 0.42
CA ILE A 23 -4.14 2.83 -0.32
C ILE A 23 -4.14 4.19 0.36
N GLY A 24 -2.97 4.68 0.76
CA GLY A 24 -2.87 6.01 1.39
C GLY A 24 -1.46 6.55 1.37
N THR A 25 -1.21 7.60 2.14
CA THR A 25 0.09 8.29 2.16
C THR A 25 0.73 8.43 3.52
N THR A 26 2.04 8.70 3.48
CA THR A 26 2.86 9.08 4.62
C THR A 26 3.96 10.05 4.18
N ALA A 27 4.28 11.04 5.02
CA ALA A 27 5.45 11.91 4.82
C ALA A 27 6.74 11.30 5.40
N GLY A 28 6.62 10.24 6.20
CA GLY A 28 7.74 9.53 6.83
C GLY A 28 7.77 8.05 6.45
N SER A 29 8.38 7.22 7.28
CA SER A 29 8.55 5.78 7.01
C SER A 29 7.22 5.04 6.77
N VAL A 30 7.15 4.32 5.65
CA VAL A 30 6.05 3.40 5.31
C VAL A 30 5.92 2.29 6.34
N LEU A 31 7.04 1.76 6.85
CA LEU A 31 7.05 0.73 7.90
C LEU A 31 6.46 1.24 9.21
N ALA A 32 6.86 2.46 9.63
CA ALA A 32 6.30 3.09 10.82
C ALA A 32 4.78 3.32 10.68
N ARG A 33 4.34 3.78 9.50
CA ARG A 33 2.91 3.96 9.20
C ARG A 33 2.14 2.64 9.20
N ASN A 34 2.69 1.60 8.59
CA ASN A 34 2.11 0.25 8.63
C ASN A 34 1.94 -0.21 10.08
N ARG A 35 3.00 -0.18 10.88
CA ARG A 35 2.97 -0.60 12.29
C ARG A 35 1.91 0.16 13.10
N ALA A 36 1.82 1.48 12.93
CA ALA A 36 0.82 2.30 13.62
C ALA A 36 -0.62 1.88 13.27
N LEU A 37 -0.91 1.61 12.00
CA LEU A 37 -2.25 1.20 11.55
C LEU A 37 -2.58 -0.26 11.93
N SER A 38 -1.57 -1.13 11.90
CA SER A 38 -1.68 -2.55 12.25
C SER A 38 -1.97 -2.79 13.74
N ARG A 39 -1.65 -1.85 14.63
CA ARG A 39 -1.91 -1.94 16.08
C ARG A 39 -3.29 -1.43 16.50
N THR A 40 -4.08 -0.91 15.58
CA THR A 40 -5.41 -0.39 15.92
C THR A 40 -6.40 -1.53 16.14
N SER A 41 -7.35 -1.36 17.08
CA SER A 41 -8.43 -2.35 17.30
C SER A 41 -9.42 -2.44 16.12
N ALA A 42 -9.30 -1.56 15.13
CA ALA A 42 -10.15 -1.53 13.95
C ALA A 42 -9.73 -2.54 12.87
N VAL A 43 -8.60 -3.23 13.03
CA VAL A 43 -8.11 -4.27 12.11
C VAL A 43 -7.97 -5.60 12.83
N ALA A 44 -8.48 -6.67 12.22
CA ALA A 44 -8.48 -8.00 12.83
C ALA A 44 -7.08 -8.65 12.82
N THR A 45 -6.29 -8.37 11.80
CA THR A 45 -4.89 -8.80 11.68
C THR A 45 -4.01 -7.62 11.27
N PRO A 46 -2.68 -7.69 11.45
CA PRO A 46 -1.75 -6.68 10.94
C PRO A 46 -1.80 -6.53 9.42
N PHE A 47 -1.49 -5.34 8.91
CA PHE A 47 -1.26 -5.11 7.49
C PHE A 47 0.11 -5.65 7.04
N ARG A 48 0.21 -5.98 5.76
CA ARG A 48 1.44 -6.27 5.03
C ARG A 48 1.68 -5.15 4.03
N VAL A 49 2.94 -4.73 3.88
CA VAL A 49 3.31 -3.80 2.80
C VAL A 49 3.37 -4.61 1.51
N LEU A 50 2.49 -4.33 0.56
CA LEU A 50 2.54 -4.98 -0.76
C LEU A 50 3.58 -4.27 -1.63
N PHE A 51 3.43 -2.96 -1.77
CA PHE A 51 4.41 -2.07 -2.39
C PHE A 51 4.11 -0.61 -2.03
N TYR A 52 5.03 0.30 -2.35
CA TYR A 52 4.84 1.73 -2.24
C TYR A 52 5.69 2.49 -3.28
N TYR A 53 5.35 3.74 -3.53
CA TYR A 53 6.12 4.65 -4.38
C TYR A 53 6.56 5.84 -3.56
N GLU A 54 7.82 6.23 -3.71
CA GLU A 54 8.29 7.55 -3.24
C GLU A 54 7.92 8.59 -4.28
N VAL A 55 7.36 9.71 -3.82
CA VAL A 55 6.78 10.75 -4.65
C VAL A 55 7.12 12.12 -4.08
N ASP A 56 7.23 13.11 -4.95
CA ASP A 56 7.52 14.50 -4.60
C ASP A 56 6.28 15.21 -4.03
N ASP A 57 5.08 14.75 -4.39
CA ASP A 57 3.82 15.20 -3.82
C ASP A 57 2.90 14.01 -3.50
N ALA A 58 3.02 13.49 -2.28
CA ALA A 58 2.22 12.39 -1.78
C ALA A 58 0.73 12.72 -1.74
N VAL A 59 0.36 13.93 -1.31
CA VAL A 59 -1.05 14.34 -1.20
C VAL A 59 -1.71 14.37 -2.58
N PHE A 60 -1.01 14.90 -3.58
CA PHE A 60 -1.52 14.91 -4.95
C PHE A 60 -1.54 13.50 -5.56
N GLY A 61 -0.48 12.71 -5.36
CA GLY A 61 -0.42 11.30 -5.78
C GLY A 61 -1.58 10.46 -5.24
N GLU A 62 -1.91 10.60 -3.96
CA GLU A 62 -3.05 9.94 -3.33
C GLU A 62 -4.37 10.29 -4.01
N LEU A 63 -4.58 11.59 -4.25
CA LEU A 63 -5.80 12.08 -4.89
C LEU A 63 -5.96 11.50 -6.30
N LEU A 64 -4.87 11.45 -7.07
CA LEU A 64 -4.86 10.85 -8.42
C LEU A 64 -5.25 9.37 -8.37
N ILE A 65 -4.65 8.59 -7.48
CA ILE A 65 -4.94 7.17 -7.33
C ILE A 65 -6.38 6.95 -6.85
N HIS A 66 -6.80 7.67 -5.81
CA HIS A 66 -8.14 7.55 -5.22
C HIS A 66 -9.25 7.90 -6.21
N ARG A 67 -9.02 8.89 -7.08
CA ARG A 67 -9.96 9.27 -8.14
C ARG A 67 -10.03 8.20 -9.23
N SER A 68 -8.88 7.68 -9.66
CA SER A 68 -8.79 6.65 -10.70
C SER A 68 -9.42 5.33 -10.24
N LEU A 69 -9.32 5.02 -8.95
CA LEU A 69 -9.87 3.81 -8.34
C LEU A 69 -11.24 4.03 -7.67
N ALA A 70 -11.91 5.16 -7.91
CA ALA A 70 -13.16 5.50 -7.23
C ALA A 70 -14.24 4.42 -7.39
N GLY A 71 -14.33 3.78 -8.57
CA GLY A 71 -15.25 2.67 -8.85
C GLY A 71 -14.92 1.37 -8.10
N ARG A 72 -13.69 1.20 -7.60
CA ARG A 72 -13.24 0.04 -6.83
C ARG A 72 -13.30 0.28 -5.32
N ARG A 73 -13.68 1.48 -4.86
CA ARG A 73 -13.66 1.83 -3.43
C ARG A 73 -14.72 1.06 -2.65
N VAL A 74 -14.32 0.40 -1.57
CA VAL A 74 -15.20 -0.43 -0.72
C VAL A 74 -16.28 0.42 -0.03
N ARG A 75 -15.90 1.61 0.48
CA ARG A 75 -16.83 2.58 1.08
C ARG A 75 -16.36 4.00 0.80
N ARG A 76 -17.28 4.91 0.51
CA ARG A 76 -16.98 6.32 0.13
C ARG A 76 -16.03 7.05 1.08
N ARG A 77 -16.12 6.80 2.39
CA ARG A 77 -15.31 7.47 3.43
C ARG A 77 -14.06 6.70 3.86
N ARG A 78 -13.78 5.54 3.27
CA ARG A 78 -12.65 4.71 3.66
C ARG A 78 -11.72 4.47 2.49
N GLU A 79 -10.43 4.42 2.77
CA GLU A 79 -9.36 4.29 1.79
C GLU A 79 -9.07 2.82 1.46
N PHE A 80 -10.13 2.01 1.34
CA PHE A 80 -10.04 0.60 0.99
C PHE A 80 -10.62 0.39 -0.40
N PHE A 81 -9.96 -0.46 -1.20
CA PHE A 81 -10.26 -0.70 -2.60
C PHE A 81 -10.28 -2.20 -2.88
N TRP A 82 -11.23 -2.65 -3.70
CA TRP A 82 -11.31 -4.02 -4.16
C TRP A 82 -10.21 -4.32 -5.17
N VAL A 83 -9.54 -5.45 -4.98
CA VAL A 83 -8.51 -6.00 -5.87
C VAL A 83 -8.78 -7.49 -6.03
N GLY A 84 -8.91 -7.93 -7.27
CA GLY A 84 -8.99 -9.33 -7.70
C GLY A 84 -7.63 -10.01 -7.71
N LYS A 85 -7.62 -11.32 -7.97
CA LYS A 85 -6.41 -12.15 -7.90
C LYS A 85 -5.33 -11.70 -8.89
N ASP A 86 -5.72 -11.45 -10.13
CA ASP A 86 -4.82 -11.01 -11.20
C ASP A 86 -4.68 -9.47 -11.24
N GLU A 87 -5.39 -8.76 -10.36
CA GLU A 87 -5.48 -7.29 -10.42
C GLU A 87 -4.41 -6.58 -9.57
N LEU A 88 -3.54 -7.30 -8.85
CA LEU A 88 -2.48 -6.65 -8.07
C LEU A 88 -1.38 -6.09 -8.99
N SER A 89 -0.99 -6.84 -10.03
CA SER A 89 -0.11 -6.34 -11.09
C SER A 89 -0.77 -5.20 -11.84
N ASP A 90 -2.06 -5.34 -12.20
CA ASP A 90 -2.81 -4.26 -12.88
C ASP A 90 -2.88 -2.99 -12.02
N LEU A 91 -3.04 -3.14 -10.70
CA LEU A 91 -3.02 -2.03 -9.77
C LEU A 91 -1.63 -1.37 -9.73
N GLN A 92 -0.57 -2.17 -9.69
CA GLN A 92 0.80 -1.67 -9.71
C GLN A 92 1.09 -0.92 -11.02
N ASP A 93 0.72 -1.48 -12.17
CA ASP A 93 0.88 -0.85 -13.48
C ASP A 93 0.11 0.47 -13.57
N LEU A 94 -1.16 0.47 -13.13
CA LEU A 94 -1.97 1.69 -13.05
C LEU A 94 -1.30 2.74 -12.15
N MET A 95 -0.81 2.33 -10.97
CA MET A 95 -0.17 3.25 -10.04
C MET A 95 1.13 3.82 -10.63
N THR A 96 1.97 3.01 -11.27
CA THR A 96 3.18 3.47 -11.98
C THR A 96 2.83 4.56 -12.99
N ILE A 97 1.83 4.33 -13.85
CA ILE A 97 1.40 5.29 -14.87
C ILE A 97 0.92 6.59 -14.21
N MET A 98 0.02 6.48 -13.22
CA MET A 98 -0.59 7.64 -12.58
C MET A 98 0.42 8.47 -11.77
N LEU A 99 1.40 7.83 -11.16
CA LEU A 99 2.39 8.49 -10.29
C LEU A 99 3.61 9.03 -11.06
N THR A 100 3.75 8.72 -12.35
CA THR A 100 4.83 9.27 -13.20
C THR A 100 4.87 10.80 -13.20
N SER A 101 3.73 11.46 -13.00
CA SER A 101 3.67 12.94 -12.94
C SER A 101 4.11 13.55 -11.60
N VAL A 102 4.31 12.73 -10.56
CA VAL A 102 4.58 13.16 -9.18
C VAL A 102 5.76 12.43 -8.54
N ALA A 103 6.51 11.64 -9.30
CA ALA A 103 7.71 10.95 -8.84
C ALA A 103 8.82 11.13 -9.88
N ALA A 104 10.01 11.52 -9.42
CA ALA A 104 11.21 11.52 -10.25
C ALA A 104 11.56 10.11 -10.78
N ASP A 105 11.29 9.08 -9.98
CA ASP A 105 11.47 7.67 -10.33
C ASP A 105 10.28 6.83 -9.84
N PRO A 106 9.23 6.66 -10.67
CA PRO A 106 8.01 5.97 -10.28
C PRO A 106 8.21 4.45 -10.28
N GLN A 107 9.15 3.94 -9.46
CA GLN A 107 9.35 2.51 -9.28
C GLN A 107 8.69 2.02 -7.99
N PRO A 108 7.91 0.93 -8.06
CA PRO A 108 7.34 0.32 -6.87
C PRO A 108 8.47 -0.27 -6.04
N LYS A 109 8.52 0.15 -4.77
CA LYS A 109 9.39 -0.43 -3.75
C LYS A 109 8.62 -1.47 -2.95
N THR A 110 9.24 -2.61 -2.75
CA THR A 110 8.78 -3.67 -1.86
C THR A 110 9.61 -3.66 -0.58
N VAL A 111 9.10 -4.31 0.46
CA VAL A 111 9.84 -4.50 1.71
C VAL A 111 10.24 -5.97 1.76
N HIS A 112 11.55 -6.26 1.74
CA HIS A 112 12.03 -7.62 1.93
C HIS A 112 12.22 -7.89 3.42
N ARG A 113 12.08 -9.16 3.82
CA ARG A 113 12.23 -9.56 5.22
C ARG A 113 13.61 -9.20 5.78
N ASP A 114 14.62 -9.27 4.93
CA ASP A 114 16.01 -8.96 5.28
C ASP A 114 16.24 -7.47 5.53
N ASP A 115 15.33 -6.60 5.07
CA ASP A 115 15.37 -5.15 5.28
C ASP A 115 14.76 -4.74 6.64
N LEU A 116 14.22 -5.69 7.40
CA LEU A 116 13.52 -5.43 8.66
C LEU A 116 14.46 -5.64 9.84
N SER A 117 14.44 -4.69 10.78
CA SER A 117 15.08 -4.91 12.09
C SER A 117 14.47 -6.10 12.83
N SER A 118 15.18 -6.64 13.83
CA SER A 118 14.69 -7.73 14.68
C SER A 118 13.35 -7.39 15.38
N GLU A 119 13.07 -6.12 15.65
CA GLU A 119 11.78 -5.68 16.20
C GLU A 119 10.69 -5.54 15.14
N GLU A 120 11.07 -5.25 13.90
CA GLU A 120 10.17 -5.19 12.77
C GLU A 120 9.78 -6.57 12.28
N SER A 121 10.66 -7.57 12.41
CA SER A 121 10.41 -8.97 12.03
C SER A 121 9.46 -9.72 13.00
N ILE A 122 9.35 -9.31 14.27
CA ILE A 122 8.44 -9.91 15.27
C ILE A 122 6.95 -9.66 14.94
N VAL A 123 6.62 -8.63 14.15
CA VAL A 123 5.23 -8.35 13.70
C VAL A 123 4.81 -9.24 12.50
N TRP A 124 5.72 -10.10 12.02
CA TRP A 124 5.51 -11.00 10.89
C TRP A 124 5.34 -12.43 11.37
N LEU A 125 4.11 -12.79 11.75
CA LEU A 125 3.71 -14.19 11.71
C LEU A 125 3.17 -14.51 10.30
N GLU A 126 3.98 -15.33 9.63
CA GLU A 126 3.77 -16.11 8.43
C GLU A 126 4.04 -15.47 7.06
N ASP A 127 4.77 -16.28 6.30
CA ASP A 127 5.23 -16.14 4.92
C ASP A 127 4.13 -15.57 4.01
N PRO A 128 4.41 -14.60 3.11
CA PRO A 128 3.44 -14.15 2.09
C PRO A 128 2.85 -15.30 1.26
N SER A 129 3.52 -16.45 1.17
CA SER A 129 2.92 -17.69 0.63
C SER A 129 1.66 -18.14 1.38
N SER A 130 1.39 -17.70 2.61
CA SER A 130 0.14 -18.00 3.33
C SER A 130 -1.07 -17.20 2.82
N LEU A 131 -0.85 -16.16 2.00
CA LEU A 131 -1.94 -15.44 1.34
C LEU A 131 -2.41 -16.25 0.13
N PRO A 132 -3.73 -16.49 -0.04
CA PRO A 132 -4.28 -17.37 -1.09
C PRO A 132 -4.00 -16.92 -2.53
N TYR A 133 -3.31 -15.78 -2.73
CA TYR A 133 -2.91 -15.25 -4.04
C TYR A 133 -1.45 -15.52 -4.39
N VAL A 134 -0.64 -16.09 -3.49
CA VAL A 134 0.81 -16.33 -3.71
C VAL A 134 1.13 -17.81 -4.01
N GLN A 135 0.20 -18.76 -3.78
CA GLN A 135 0.54 -20.19 -3.77
C GLN A 135 0.48 -20.98 -5.09
N ASN A 136 0.04 -20.40 -6.21
CA ASN A 136 -0.01 -21.18 -7.46
C ASN A 136 0.82 -20.50 -8.55
N GLN A 137 2.14 -20.67 -8.45
CA GLN A 137 3.03 -20.74 -9.61
C GLN A 137 3.10 -22.18 -10.11
#